data_AF-A0A3D2IF64-F1
#
_entry.id   AF-A0A3D2IF64-F1
#
_cell.length_a   1.000
_cell.length_b   1.000
_cell.length_c   1.000
_cell.angle_alpha   90.00
_cell.angle_beta   90.00
_cell.angle_gamma   90.00
#
_symmetry.space_group_name_H-M   'P 1'
#
loop_
_entity.id
_entity.type
_entity.pdbx_description
1 polymer ?
#
loop_
_entity_poly.entity_id
_entity_poly.type
_entity_poly.pdbx_seq_one_letter_code
_entity_poly.pdbx_strand_id
1 'polypeptide(L)'
;MKRLFLLFLIPAFVISLFSEATAQTPTIKEKTKDLKVTEGYFDYYFDEANDKMWLKVDKLNEEFLHVNFLAAGVGSNDIGLDRSQGGGQRVVYFEKRGSKLMLIQPNLDYVAKSDNELEKKSVREAFASSVIHGFKIEAEENGSYLIDLTPFLMDDSHNVSGRLRSMGEGSYNLDKNRSALYAEGTFNFPMNTEFEVMLTFAGNPTGRYLRSVAPDANSITVRTHHSFVQLPDDDYEPREFDPRGGFYATSYQDYATPIDEPLVKRFINRHRLQKKNPGAAVSEAVEPIVYYLDNGTPEPVRGALLDGAKWWNQAFEAAGYKDAFQVRVLPDDAHPLDIRYNVINWVHRSTRGWSYGGSVTDPRTGEIIKGNVLLGSLRVRQDYMIAQGLLAPFEEGNEDDPRMLEMALARIRQLSAHEIGHTLGIFHNFAASVNGRESVMDYPHPKVDIKNGELDLSDAYDVGIGDWDVVTIKFGYQDFPSGINEKEALNKILEEAHLDGLKYISDSDARPQGGA
;
A
#
# COMPACT_ATOMS: atom_id res chain seq x y z
N MET A 1 -54.12 18.55 -87.07
CA MET A 1 -53.86 19.71 -86.19
C MET A 1 -54.24 19.36 -84.76
N LYS A 2 -53.29 18.98 -83.90
CA LYS A 2 -53.48 18.80 -82.46
C LYS A 2 -52.28 19.43 -81.74
N ARG A 3 -52.55 20.45 -80.91
CA ARG A 3 -51.60 21.04 -79.97
C ARG A 3 -51.58 20.18 -78.71
N LEU A 4 -50.40 19.88 -78.17
CA LEU A 4 -50.24 19.36 -76.81
C LEU A 4 -49.13 20.18 -76.13
N PHE A 5 -49.52 20.97 -75.14
CA PHE A 5 -48.62 21.70 -74.24
C PHE A 5 -48.07 20.72 -73.21
N LEU A 6 -46.73 20.60 -73.11
CA LEU A 6 -46.08 19.99 -71.95
C LEU A 6 -45.72 21.11 -70.96
N LEU A 7 -46.31 21.06 -69.76
CA LEU A 7 -45.85 21.81 -68.59
C LEU A 7 -44.57 21.16 -68.05
N PHE A 8 -43.50 21.94 -67.93
CA PHE A 8 -42.34 21.58 -67.11
C PHE A 8 -42.57 22.05 -65.68
N LEU A 9 -42.69 21.09 -64.75
CA LEU A 9 -42.62 21.32 -63.30
C LEU A 9 -41.14 21.32 -62.89
N ILE A 10 -40.64 22.46 -62.40
CA ILE A 10 -39.33 22.56 -61.76
C ILE A 10 -39.52 22.28 -60.26
N PRO A 11 -38.85 21.28 -59.65
CA PRO A 11 -38.88 21.13 -58.20
C PRO A 11 -37.91 22.15 -57.58
N ALA A 12 -38.45 23.04 -56.74
CA ALA A 12 -37.65 23.92 -55.90
C ALA A 12 -36.97 23.10 -54.80
N PHE A 13 -35.65 22.91 -54.93
CA PHE A 13 -34.82 22.29 -53.90
C PHE A 13 -34.61 23.33 -52.77
N VAL A 14 -35.34 23.19 -51.67
CA VAL A 14 -35.11 23.97 -50.45
C VAL A 14 -33.87 23.38 -49.76
N ILE A 15 -32.73 24.04 -49.93
CA ILE A 15 -31.51 23.74 -49.18
C ILE A 15 -31.72 24.33 -47.78
N SER A 16 -32.19 23.51 -46.84
CA SER A 16 -32.11 23.84 -45.41
C SER A 16 -30.65 23.79 -44.99
N LEU A 17 -30.02 24.96 -44.90
CA LEU A 17 -28.75 25.17 -44.21
C LEU A 17 -28.98 24.94 -42.71
N PHE A 18 -28.84 23.70 -42.25
CA PHE A 18 -28.60 23.45 -40.84
C PHE A 18 -27.18 23.94 -40.54
N SER A 19 -27.06 25.11 -39.91
CA SER A 19 -25.85 25.44 -39.16
C SER A 19 -25.77 24.46 -37.99
N GLU A 20 -24.93 23.45 -38.12
CA GLU A 20 -24.39 22.76 -36.96
C GLU A 20 -23.56 23.81 -36.20
N ALA A 21 -24.18 24.44 -35.20
CA ALA A 21 -23.44 25.18 -34.20
C ALA A 21 -22.51 24.17 -33.54
N THR A 22 -21.22 24.24 -33.85
CA THR A 22 -20.18 23.57 -33.08
C THR A 22 -20.28 24.10 -31.66
N ALA A 23 -20.94 23.35 -30.78
CA ALA A 23 -21.04 23.69 -29.37
C ALA A 23 -19.62 23.81 -28.82
N GLN A 24 -19.21 25.05 -28.54
CA GLN A 24 -17.91 25.34 -27.97
C GLN A 24 -17.84 24.73 -26.58
N THR A 25 -16.80 23.94 -26.30
CA THR A 25 -16.54 23.41 -24.95
C THR A 25 -16.48 24.58 -23.97
N PRO A 26 -17.24 24.57 -22.86
CA PRO A 26 -17.25 25.67 -21.90
C PRO A 26 -15.89 25.80 -21.21
N THR A 27 -15.62 26.97 -20.65
CA THR A 27 -14.42 27.19 -19.82
C THR A 27 -14.57 26.52 -18.45
N ILE A 28 -13.45 26.17 -17.81
CA ILE A 28 -13.47 25.60 -16.46
C ILE A 28 -14.14 26.58 -15.50
N LYS A 29 -13.74 27.86 -15.55
CA LYS A 29 -14.34 28.93 -14.76
C LYS A 29 -15.87 29.05 -14.90
N GLU A 30 -16.42 28.92 -16.11
CA GLU A 30 -17.88 28.95 -16.31
C GLU A 30 -18.57 27.75 -15.66
N LYS A 31 -17.95 26.56 -15.75
CA LYS A 31 -18.51 25.31 -15.24
C LYS A 31 -18.45 25.23 -13.70
N THR A 32 -17.43 25.82 -13.09
CA THR A 32 -17.18 25.75 -11.64
C THR A 32 -17.49 27.04 -10.89
N LYS A 33 -18.17 28.02 -11.52
CA LYS A 33 -18.41 29.37 -10.96
C LYS A 33 -19.06 29.38 -9.56
N ASP A 34 -19.88 28.37 -9.25
CA ASP A 34 -20.61 28.23 -7.98
C ASP A 34 -19.99 27.16 -7.06
N LEU A 35 -18.85 26.59 -7.46
CA LEU A 35 -18.13 25.55 -6.72
C LEU A 35 -16.86 26.11 -6.10
N LYS A 36 -16.51 25.60 -4.92
CA LYS A 36 -15.26 25.94 -4.26
C LYS A 36 -14.14 25.04 -4.80
N VAL A 37 -13.00 25.64 -5.13
CA VAL A 37 -11.78 24.89 -5.45
C VAL A 37 -11.12 24.40 -4.17
N THR A 38 -10.64 23.16 -4.19
CA THR A 38 -9.71 22.62 -3.20
C THR A 38 -8.37 22.35 -3.88
N GLU A 39 -7.38 23.16 -3.55
CA GLU A 39 -6.04 23.12 -4.16
C GLU A 39 -5.15 22.01 -3.59
N GLY A 40 -4.28 21.43 -4.43
CA GLY A 40 -3.31 20.42 -4.04
C GLY A 40 -2.63 19.80 -5.26
N TYR A 41 -2.29 18.50 -5.21
CA TYR A 41 -1.58 17.85 -6.32
C TYR A 41 -2.40 17.87 -7.62
N PHE A 42 -3.67 17.48 -7.53
CA PHE A 42 -4.70 17.84 -8.49
C PHE A 42 -5.75 18.72 -7.80
N ASP A 43 -6.04 19.89 -8.37
CA ASP A 43 -7.15 20.70 -7.91
C ASP A 43 -8.48 19.97 -8.19
N TYR A 44 -9.38 19.96 -7.21
CA TYR A 44 -10.72 19.42 -7.39
C TYR A 44 -11.81 20.41 -6.94
N TYR A 45 -13.03 20.15 -7.40
CA TYR A 45 -14.24 20.85 -6.97
C TYR A 45 -15.26 19.80 -6.56
N PHE A 46 -15.63 19.79 -5.29
CA PHE A 46 -16.68 18.91 -4.78
C PHE A 46 -18.02 19.63 -4.84
N ASP A 47 -18.93 19.10 -5.64
CA ASP A 47 -20.31 19.57 -5.79
C ASP A 47 -21.22 18.71 -4.91
N GLU A 48 -21.31 19.08 -3.63
CA GLU A 48 -22.13 18.39 -2.62
C GLU A 48 -23.60 18.27 -3.02
N ALA A 49 -24.14 19.28 -3.71
CA ALA A 49 -25.55 19.31 -4.08
C ALA A 49 -25.91 18.23 -5.11
N ASN A 50 -24.95 17.82 -5.95
CA ASN A 50 -25.15 16.80 -6.98
C ASN A 50 -24.35 15.52 -6.74
N ASP A 51 -23.66 15.41 -5.60
CA ASP A 51 -22.72 14.33 -5.27
C ASP A 51 -21.70 14.08 -6.39
N LYS A 52 -21.01 15.15 -6.82
CA LYS A 52 -20.02 15.08 -7.91
C LYS A 52 -18.64 15.55 -7.51
N MET A 53 -17.63 14.79 -7.93
CA MET A 53 -16.23 15.15 -7.82
C MET A 53 -15.69 15.58 -9.19
N TRP A 54 -15.42 16.88 -9.34
CA TRP A 54 -14.79 17.41 -10.55
C TRP A 54 -13.29 17.52 -10.34
N LEU A 55 -12.50 16.96 -11.26
CA LEU A 55 -11.04 17.04 -11.22
C LEU A 55 -10.54 17.97 -12.33
N LYS A 56 -9.68 18.93 -11.98
CA LYS A 56 -8.93 19.70 -12.96
C LYS A 56 -7.62 18.97 -13.26
N VAL A 57 -7.42 18.59 -14.51
CA VAL A 57 -6.22 17.94 -15.03
C VAL A 57 -5.42 18.94 -15.83
N ASP A 58 -4.26 19.31 -15.31
CA ASP A 58 -3.30 20.25 -15.92
C ASP A 58 -1.98 19.59 -16.36
N LYS A 59 -1.77 18.33 -15.99
CA LYS A 59 -0.58 17.52 -16.27
C LYS A 59 -0.93 16.34 -17.17
N LEU A 60 -0.78 16.51 -18.49
CA LEU A 60 -0.97 15.41 -19.45
C LEU A 60 0.35 14.67 -19.70
N ASN A 61 0.27 13.35 -19.80
CA ASN A 61 1.41 12.43 -19.99
C ASN A 61 2.47 12.48 -18.89
N GLU A 62 2.11 13.04 -17.72
CA GLU A 62 2.91 12.97 -16.52
C GLU A 62 2.42 11.81 -15.66
N GLU A 63 3.34 10.95 -15.25
CA GLU A 63 3.06 9.79 -14.42
C GLU A 63 2.85 10.19 -12.96
N PHE A 64 1.86 9.57 -12.33
CA PHE A 64 1.59 9.66 -10.90
C PHE A 64 1.18 8.29 -10.36
N LEU A 65 1.27 8.09 -9.05
CA LEU A 65 0.87 6.83 -8.42
C LEU A 65 -0.60 6.88 -8.02
N HIS A 66 -1.37 5.88 -8.44
CA HIS A 66 -2.71 5.63 -7.94
C HIS A 66 -2.71 4.44 -6.98
N VAL A 67 -3.10 4.69 -5.73
CA VAL A 67 -3.22 3.67 -4.69
C VAL A 67 -4.68 3.59 -4.23
N ASN A 68 -5.15 2.38 -3.93
CA ASN A 68 -6.46 2.20 -3.28
C ASN A 68 -6.36 1.38 -2.01
N PHE A 69 -7.20 1.70 -1.02
CA PHE A 69 -7.33 1.01 0.25
C PHE A 69 -8.81 0.82 0.60
N LEU A 70 -9.11 0.00 1.62
CA LEU A 70 -10.39 0.02 2.31
C LEU A 70 -10.29 0.87 3.58
N ALA A 71 -10.93 2.04 3.62
CA ALA A 71 -11.08 2.83 4.85
C ALA A 71 -12.03 2.18 5.85
N ALA A 72 -12.99 1.41 5.37
CA ALA A 72 -13.85 0.56 6.19
C ALA A 72 -14.11 -0.77 5.48
N GLY A 73 -13.83 -1.87 6.18
CA GLY A 73 -14.03 -3.24 5.67
C GLY A 73 -15.26 -3.93 6.25
N VAL A 74 -15.34 -5.26 6.08
CA VAL A 74 -16.48 -6.08 6.52
C VAL A 74 -16.28 -6.75 7.88
N GLY A 75 -15.08 -6.65 8.47
CA GLY A 75 -14.79 -7.18 9.81
C GLY A 75 -14.72 -8.71 9.92
N SER A 76 -14.49 -9.41 8.81
CA SER A 76 -14.33 -10.88 8.78
C SER A 76 -12.94 -11.27 8.28
N ASN A 77 -12.18 -11.96 9.12
CA ASN A 77 -10.85 -12.45 8.76
C ASN A 77 -10.89 -13.42 7.58
N ASP A 78 -11.84 -14.35 7.59
CA ASP A 78 -11.96 -15.38 6.56
C ASP A 78 -12.25 -14.75 5.18
N ILE A 79 -13.04 -13.67 5.16
CA ILE A 79 -13.31 -12.92 3.92
C ILE A 79 -12.09 -12.09 3.52
N GLY A 80 -11.39 -11.45 4.46
CA GLY A 80 -10.18 -10.66 4.16
C GLY A 80 -10.48 -9.40 3.35
N LEU A 81 -11.51 -8.64 3.78
CA LEU A 81 -11.83 -7.28 3.34
C LEU A 81 -11.76 -6.38 4.58
N ASP A 82 -10.55 -6.03 4.98
CA ASP A 82 -10.28 -5.40 6.29
C ASP A 82 -10.22 -3.88 6.20
N ARG A 83 -10.52 -3.18 7.31
CA ARG A 83 -10.15 -1.77 7.46
C ARG A 83 -8.63 -1.64 7.31
N SER A 84 -8.22 -0.62 6.55
CA SER A 84 -6.86 -0.28 6.15
C SER A 84 -6.17 -1.25 5.21
N GLN A 85 -6.88 -2.22 4.63
CA GLN A 85 -6.31 -3.15 3.67
C GLN A 85 -5.91 -2.43 2.37
N GLY A 86 -4.71 -2.70 1.87
CA GLY A 86 -4.27 -2.24 0.55
C GLY A 86 -4.95 -3.02 -0.58
N GLY A 87 -5.43 -2.31 -1.60
CA GLY A 87 -6.16 -2.85 -2.76
C GLY A 87 -5.39 -2.78 -4.08
N GLY A 88 -4.14 -2.35 -4.03
CA GLY A 88 -3.25 -2.23 -5.18
C GLY A 88 -2.65 -0.84 -5.33
N GLN A 89 -1.56 -0.80 -6.07
CA GLN A 89 -0.87 0.41 -6.49
C GLN A 89 -0.51 0.30 -7.98
N ARG A 90 -0.58 1.40 -8.71
CA ARG A 90 -0.21 1.47 -10.12
C ARG A 90 0.25 2.85 -10.50
N VAL A 91 1.31 2.92 -11.29
CA VAL A 91 1.68 4.14 -12.00
C VAL A 91 0.67 4.37 -13.12
N VAL A 92 0.20 5.60 -13.26
CA VAL A 92 -0.79 6.00 -14.26
C VAL A 92 -0.50 7.40 -14.78
N TYR A 93 -1.03 7.75 -15.94
CA TYR A 93 -1.00 9.11 -16.46
C TYR A 93 -2.28 9.43 -17.24
N PHE A 94 -2.60 10.72 -17.35
CA PHE A 94 -3.69 11.20 -18.19
C PHE A 94 -3.22 11.46 -19.62
N GLU A 95 -3.94 10.93 -20.60
CA GLU A 95 -3.65 11.13 -22.01
C GLU A 95 -4.88 11.64 -22.75
N LYS A 96 -4.75 12.75 -23.48
CA LYS A 96 -5.85 13.28 -24.28
C LYS A 96 -6.00 12.47 -25.58
N ARG A 97 -7.23 12.00 -25.84
CA ARG A 97 -7.64 11.35 -27.10
C ARG A 97 -9.02 11.87 -27.52
N GLY A 98 -9.02 12.75 -28.53
CA GLY A 98 -10.24 13.41 -29.00
C GLY A 98 -10.88 14.29 -27.92
N SER A 99 -12.15 14.03 -27.62
CA SER A 99 -12.96 14.69 -26.58
C SER A 99 -12.87 14.02 -25.20
N LYS A 100 -11.90 13.12 -25.01
CA LYS A 100 -11.69 12.39 -23.76
C LYS A 100 -10.29 12.53 -23.22
N LEU A 101 -10.17 12.38 -21.90
CA LEU A 101 -8.93 12.02 -21.22
C LEU A 101 -8.97 10.54 -20.86
N MET A 102 -7.94 9.80 -21.23
CA MET A 102 -7.76 8.41 -20.88
C MET A 102 -6.81 8.33 -19.68
N LEU A 103 -7.18 7.59 -18.65
CA LEU A 103 -6.25 7.22 -17.58
C LEU A 103 -5.58 5.92 -17.97
N ILE A 104 -4.28 5.98 -18.24
CA ILE A 104 -3.50 4.87 -18.78
C ILE A 104 -2.51 4.39 -17.72
N GLN A 105 -2.45 3.08 -17.51
CA GLN A 105 -1.39 2.40 -16.78
C GLN A 105 -0.38 1.83 -17.79
N PRO A 106 0.87 2.34 -17.80
CA PRO A 106 1.94 1.73 -18.58
C PRO A 106 2.32 0.36 -18.02
N ASN A 107 3.00 -0.44 -18.83
CA ASN A 107 3.60 -1.69 -18.38
C ASN A 107 5.04 -1.43 -17.94
N LEU A 108 5.31 -1.55 -16.65
CA LEU A 108 6.63 -1.32 -16.06
C LEU A 108 7.41 -2.63 -15.82
N ASP A 109 6.82 -3.79 -16.08
CA ASP A 109 7.50 -5.08 -15.99
C ASP A 109 8.47 -5.29 -17.16
N TYR A 110 8.26 -4.56 -18.26
CA TYR A 110 9.07 -4.61 -19.48
C TYR A 110 9.41 -3.19 -19.95
N VAL A 111 10.69 -2.82 -19.89
CA VAL A 111 11.18 -1.48 -20.23
C VAL A 111 12.44 -1.57 -21.09
N ALA A 112 12.93 -0.42 -21.55
CA ALA A 112 14.27 -0.26 -22.12
C ALA A 112 14.92 0.99 -21.52
N LYS A 113 15.94 0.82 -20.68
CA LYS A 113 16.74 1.94 -20.17
C LYS A 113 17.86 2.27 -21.15
N SER A 114 17.53 3.08 -22.15
CA SER A 114 18.41 3.44 -23.28
C SER A 114 18.32 4.95 -23.59
N ASP A 115 19.31 5.51 -24.26
CA ASP A 115 19.19 6.86 -24.83
C ASP A 115 18.47 6.85 -26.20
N ASN A 116 18.18 5.66 -26.74
CA ASN A 116 17.47 5.49 -28.00
C ASN A 116 15.95 5.48 -27.80
N GLU A 117 15.29 6.60 -28.11
CA GLU A 117 13.82 6.72 -28.00
C GLU A 117 13.04 5.73 -28.89
N LEU A 118 13.60 5.27 -30.02
CA LEU A 118 12.94 4.26 -30.86
C LEU A 118 12.97 2.87 -30.23
N GLU A 119 14.01 2.56 -29.45
CA GLU A 119 14.10 1.31 -28.69
C GLU A 119 13.10 1.32 -27.53
N LYS A 120 13.04 2.40 -26.75
CA LYS A 120 11.98 2.61 -25.73
C LYS A 120 10.59 2.45 -26.33
N LYS A 121 10.36 3.09 -27.47
CA LYS A 121 9.09 3.01 -28.20
C LYS A 121 8.79 1.58 -28.63
N SER A 122 9.76 0.86 -29.19
CA SER A 122 9.59 -0.53 -29.62
C SER A 122 9.14 -1.44 -28.47
N VAL A 123 9.68 -1.26 -27.26
CA VAL A 123 9.25 -2.02 -26.08
C VAL A 123 7.84 -1.61 -25.65
N ARG A 124 7.56 -0.30 -25.55
CA ARG A 124 6.21 0.21 -25.22
C ARG A 124 5.12 -0.25 -26.20
N GLU A 125 5.46 -0.44 -27.47
CA GLU A 125 4.52 -0.95 -28.49
C GLU A 125 4.43 -2.48 -28.50
N ALA A 126 5.43 -3.18 -27.99
CA ALA A 126 5.45 -4.64 -27.90
C ALA A 126 4.68 -5.17 -26.68
N PHE A 127 4.64 -4.42 -25.57
CA PHE A 127 3.95 -4.80 -24.33
C PHE A 127 2.74 -3.90 -24.08
N ALA A 128 1.58 -4.52 -23.87
CA ALA A 128 0.32 -3.79 -23.75
C ALA A 128 0.26 -2.93 -22.47
N SER A 129 -0.10 -1.66 -22.63
CA SER A 129 -0.61 -0.80 -21.55
C SER A 129 -2.09 -1.09 -21.28
N SER A 130 -2.60 -0.62 -20.14
CA SER A 130 -4.03 -0.71 -19.80
C SER A 130 -4.68 0.66 -19.74
N VAL A 131 -5.79 0.85 -20.46
CA VAL A 131 -6.67 2.00 -20.24
C VAL A 131 -7.60 1.67 -19.08
N ILE A 132 -7.41 2.33 -17.94
CA ILE A 132 -8.19 2.08 -16.73
C ILE A 132 -9.55 2.79 -16.80
N HIS A 133 -9.58 4.02 -17.31
CA HIS A 133 -10.82 4.79 -17.43
C HIS A 133 -10.74 5.81 -18.58
N GLY A 134 -11.89 6.23 -19.11
CA GLY A 134 -12.00 7.26 -20.14
C GLY A 134 -13.00 8.34 -19.75
N PHE A 135 -12.51 9.53 -19.43
CA PHE A 135 -13.29 10.67 -18.98
C PHE A 135 -13.69 11.56 -20.16
N LYS A 136 -14.96 11.98 -20.22
CA LYS A 136 -15.36 13.06 -21.12
C LYS A 136 -14.79 14.39 -20.60
N ILE A 137 -14.23 15.19 -21.51
CA ILE A 137 -13.83 16.57 -21.20
C ILE A 137 -15.10 17.40 -21.11
N GLU A 138 -15.40 17.92 -19.92
CA GLU A 138 -16.60 18.71 -19.65
C GLU A 138 -16.35 20.21 -19.76
N ALA A 139 -15.10 20.64 -19.55
CA ALA A 139 -14.64 21.99 -19.79
C ALA A 139 -13.13 22.01 -20.10
N GLU A 140 -12.65 23.05 -20.77
CA GLU A 140 -11.22 23.27 -21.07
C GLU A 140 -10.86 24.74 -20.91
N GLU A 141 -9.71 25.02 -20.31
CA GLU A 141 -9.20 26.39 -20.14
C GLU A 141 -7.67 26.36 -20.05
N ASN A 142 -6.98 27.13 -20.91
CA ASN A 142 -5.51 27.29 -20.89
C ASN A 142 -4.71 25.98 -20.85
N GLY A 143 -5.15 24.94 -21.58
CA GLY A 143 -4.50 23.62 -21.60
C GLY A 143 -4.80 22.74 -20.39
N SER A 144 -5.63 23.20 -19.45
CA SER A 144 -6.22 22.39 -18.38
C SER A 144 -7.60 21.88 -18.80
N TYR A 145 -7.98 20.74 -18.24
CA TYR A 145 -9.23 20.05 -18.55
C TYR A 145 -10.02 19.76 -17.28
N LEU A 146 -11.35 19.92 -17.33
CA LEU A 146 -12.23 19.50 -16.24
C LEU A 146 -12.93 18.21 -16.62
N ILE A 147 -12.85 17.22 -15.72
CA ILE A 147 -13.50 15.90 -15.87
C ILE A 147 -14.37 15.59 -14.66
N ASP A 148 -15.43 14.80 -14.87
CA ASP A 148 -16.21 14.17 -13.78
C ASP A 148 -15.49 12.91 -13.32
N LEU A 149 -14.86 12.95 -12.15
CA LEU A 149 -14.10 11.84 -11.57
C LEU A 149 -15.02 10.82 -10.87
N THR A 150 -16.25 11.21 -10.55
CA THR A 150 -17.20 10.42 -9.74
C THR A 150 -17.39 8.99 -10.25
N PRO A 151 -17.62 8.73 -11.56
CA PRO A 151 -17.85 7.37 -12.02
C PRO A 151 -16.66 6.43 -11.77
N PHE A 152 -15.43 6.97 -11.84
CA PHE A 152 -14.21 6.22 -11.58
C PHE A 152 -14.04 5.90 -10.10
N LEU A 153 -14.29 6.87 -9.21
CA LEU A 153 -14.23 6.65 -7.76
C LEU A 153 -15.31 5.66 -7.30
N MET A 154 -16.47 5.68 -7.94
CA MET A 154 -17.59 4.80 -7.61
C MET A 154 -17.45 3.36 -8.11
N ASP A 155 -16.39 3.00 -8.83
CA ASP A 155 -16.21 1.62 -9.30
C ASP A 155 -15.64 0.70 -8.20
N ASP A 156 -15.88 -0.61 -8.33
CA ASP A 156 -15.35 -1.64 -7.41
C ASP A 156 -13.84 -1.88 -7.64
N SER A 157 -13.04 -0.85 -7.40
CA SER A 157 -11.58 -0.86 -7.62
C SER A 157 -10.83 -1.78 -6.67
N HIS A 158 -11.44 -2.15 -5.54
CA HIS A 158 -10.89 -3.09 -4.56
C HIS A 158 -11.35 -4.54 -4.84
N ASN A 159 -12.16 -4.77 -5.89
CA ASN A 159 -12.68 -6.08 -6.27
C ASN A 159 -13.42 -6.81 -5.13
N VAL A 160 -14.22 -6.06 -4.35
CA VAL A 160 -15.04 -6.54 -3.24
C VAL A 160 -16.01 -7.62 -3.71
N SER A 161 -16.71 -7.38 -4.81
CA SER A 161 -17.68 -8.32 -5.39
C SER A 161 -16.99 -9.63 -5.82
N GLY A 162 -15.82 -9.52 -6.46
CA GLY A 162 -15.03 -10.68 -6.87
C GLY A 162 -14.50 -11.46 -5.67
N ARG A 163 -14.06 -10.77 -4.60
CA ARG A 163 -13.59 -11.39 -3.36
C ARG A 163 -14.70 -12.15 -2.64
N LEU A 164 -15.88 -11.57 -2.48
CA LEU A 164 -17.03 -12.26 -1.88
C LEU A 164 -17.40 -13.52 -2.66
N ARG A 165 -17.40 -13.43 -4.00
CA ARG A 165 -17.65 -14.58 -4.87
C ARG A 165 -16.59 -15.66 -4.71
N SER A 166 -15.30 -15.30 -4.71
CA SER A 166 -14.21 -16.29 -4.58
C SER A 166 -14.20 -16.98 -3.22
N MET A 167 -14.66 -16.29 -2.18
CA MET A 167 -14.79 -16.84 -0.82
C MET A 167 -16.10 -17.62 -0.61
N GLY A 168 -16.97 -17.72 -1.61
CA GLY A 168 -18.24 -18.45 -1.52
C GLY A 168 -19.32 -17.74 -0.69
N GLU A 169 -19.18 -16.42 -0.47
CA GLU A 169 -20.12 -15.63 0.33
C GLU A 169 -21.36 -15.18 -0.46
N GLY A 170 -21.33 -15.29 -1.78
CA GLY A 170 -22.47 -15.03 -2.66
C GLY A 170 -22.09 -14.21 -3.87
N SER A 171 -23.10 -13.84 -4.67
CA SER A 171 -22.95 -12.94 -5.82
C SER A 171 -23.51 -11.57 -5.46
N TYR A 172 -22.64 -10.56 -5.57
CA TYR A 172 -22.95 -9.17 -5.22
C TYR A 172 -22.65 -8.26 -6.40
N ASN A 173 -23.48 -7.25 -6.59
CA ASN A 173 -23.28 -6.18 -7.56
C ASN A 173 -23.26 -4.84 -6.84
N LEU A 174 -22.42 -3.94 -7.31
CA LEU A 174 -22.39 -2.57 -6.82
C LEU A 174 -23.74 -1.88 -7.08
N ASP A 175 -24.29 -1.29 -6.03
CA ASP A 175 -25.52 -0.51 -6.05
C ASP A 175 -25.18 0.98 -5.98
N LYS A 176 -25.08 1.61 -7.16
CA LYS A 176 -24.71 3.03 -7.28
C LYS A 176 -25.71 3.97 -6.62
N ASN A 177 -26.99 3.58 -6.48
CA ASN A 177 -28.00 4.40 -5.81
C ASN A 177 -27.84 4.42 -4.28
N ARG A 178 -27.14 3.42 -3.72
CA ARG A 178 -26.82 3.33 -2.28
C ARG A 178 -25.34 3.56 -2.00
N SER A 179 -24.66 4.22 -2.94
CA SER A 179 -23.25 4.60 -2.85
C SER A 179 -23.16 6.13 -2.98
N ALA A 180 -22.15 6.73 -2.36
CA ALA A 180 -21.99 8.18 -2.29
C ALA A 180 -20.52 8.57 -2.10
N LEU A 181 -20.13 9.79 -2.50
CA LEU A 181 -18.83 10.33 -2.13
C LEU A 181 -18.78 10.54 -0.62
N TYR A 182 -17.61 10.36 -0.02
CA TYR A 182 -17.40 10.49 1.41
C TYR A 182 -16.47 11.68 1.69
N ALA A 183 -17.09 12.84 1.90
CA ALA A 183 -16.41 14.13 2.00
C ALA A 183 -15.43 14.18 3.18
N GLU A 184 -15.78 13.54 4.29
CA GLU A 184 -15.00 13.52 5.53
C GLU A 184 -13.68 12.76 5.41
N GLY A 185 -13.54 11.91 4.38
CA GLY A 185 -12.32 11.19 4.04
C GLY A 185 -11.58 11.75 2.82
N THR A 186 -12.03 12.90 2.30
CA THR A 186 -11.48 13.52 1.09
C THR A 186 -10.60 14.72 1.46
N PHE A 187 -9.33 14.69 1.05
CA PHE A 187 -8.33 15.69 1.43
C PHE A 187 -7.46 16.05 0.24
N ASN A 188 -6.86 17.24 0.26
CA ASN A 188 -5.90 17.64 -0.77
C ASN A 188 -4.65 18.23 -0.13
N PHE A 189 -3.50 17.81 -0.66
CA PHE A 189 -2.19 18.23 -0.20
C PHE A 189 -1.29 18.49 -1.41
N PRO A 190 -0.16 19.21 -1.25
CA PRO A 190 0.69 19.56 -2.39
C PRO A 190 1.18 18.38 -3.22
N MET A 191 1.45 17.23 -2.58
CA MET A 191 2.05 16.04 -3.22
C MET A 191 1.07 14.87 -3.37
N ASN A 192 -0.16 15.00 -2.88
CA ASN A 192 -1.17 13.95 -3.00
C ASN A 192 -2.60 14.49 -2.89
N THR A 193 -3.51 13.85 -3.61
CA THR A 193 -4.95 14.11 -3.54
C THR A 193 -5.66 12.83 -3.11
N GLU A 194 -6.44 12.92 -2.04
CA GLU A 194 -7.08 11.78 -1.36
C GLU A 194 -8.60 11.87 -1.53
N PHE A 195 -9.24 10.78 -1.96
CA PHE A 195 -10.68 10.67 -2.13
C PHE A 195 -11.22 9.44 -1.41
N GLU A 196 -12.38 9.56 -0.76
CA GLU A 196 -13.07 8.41 -0.18
C GLU A 196 -14.49 8.28 -0.73
N VAL A 197 -14.93 7.04 -0.93
CA VAL A 197 -16.30 6.71 -1.36
C VAL A 197 -16.89 5.64 -0.45
N MET A 198 -18.18 5.77 -0.19
CA MET A 198 -18.98 4.71 0.42
C MET A 198 -19.62 3.88 -0.69
N LEU A 199 -19.30 2.59 -0.76
CA LEU A 199 -19.78 1.67 -1.79
C LEU A 199 -20.66 0.59 -1.16
N THR A 200 -21.91 0.51 -1.62
CA THR A 200 -22.85 -0.54 -1.20
C THR A 200 -22.98 -1.59 -2.29
N PHE A 201 -22.94 -2.87 -1.91
CA PHE A 201 -23.17 -3.99 -2.81
C PHE A 201 -24.42 -4.77 -2.39
N ALA A 202 -25.34 -4.94 -3.35
CA ALA A 202 -26.54 -5.74 -3.20
C ALA A 202 -26.29 -7.15 -3.74
N GLY A 203 -26.71 -8.19 -3.01
CA GLY A 203 -26.47 -9.55 -3.45
C GLY A 203 -27.29 -10.60 -2.70
N ASN A 204 -27.07 -11.86 -3.07
CA ASN A 204 -27.70 -13.01 -2.44
C ASN A 204 -26.63 -13.77 -1.62
N PRO A 205 -26.66 -13.67 -0.29
CA PRO A 205 -25.66 -14.29 0.58
C PRO A 205 -25.76 -15.82 0.56
N THR A 206 -24.65 -16.51 0.34
CA THR A 206 -24.56 -17.97 0.41
C THR A 206 -23.66 -18.46 1.54
N GLY A 207 -22.71 -17.63 1.98
CA GLY A 207 -21.74 -17.98 3.01
C GLY A 207 -22.17 -17.57 4.42
N ARG A 208 -21.49 -18.17 5.40
CA ARG A 208 -21.77 -17.94 6.83
C ARG A 208 -20.95 -16.79 7.40
N TYR A 209 -19.78 -16.51 6.85
CA TYR A 209 -18.86 -15.53 7.42
C TYR A 209 -19.40 -14.12 7.27
N LEU A 210 -20.05 -13.82 6.14
CA LEU A 210 -20.66 -12.52 5.93
C LEU A 210 -21.91 -12.35 6.79
N ARG A 211 -22.74 -13.40 6.89
CA ARG A 211 -23.94 -13.42 7.74
C ARG A 211 -23.66 -13.20 9.22
N SER A 212 -22.46 -13.55 9.69
CA SER A 212 -22.08 -13.35 11.10
C SER A 212 -21.57 -11.96 11.42
N VAL A 213 -21.29 -11.12 10.42
CA VAL A 213 -20.69 -9.78 10.63
C VAL A 213 -21.52 -8.64 10.04
N ALA A 214 -22.40 -8.91 9.07
CA ALA A 214 -23.26 -7.90 8.47
C ALA A 214 -24.64 -7.87 9.14
N PRO A 215 -25.21 -6.68 9.41
CA PRO A 215 -26.59 -6.57 9.92
C PRO A 215 -27.63 -7.10 8.92
N ASP A 216 -27.40 -6.88 7.62
CA ASP A 216 -28.12 -7.52 6.53
C ASP A 216 -27.12 -8.03 5.49
N ALA A 217 -26.96 -9.35 5.41
CA ALA A 217 -26.02 -9.95 4.47
C ALA A 217 -26.42 -9.78 3.00
N ASN A 218 -27.64 -9.35 2.67
CA ASN A 218 -28.02 -9.02 1.29
C ASN A 218 -27.47 -7.65 0.84
N SER A 219 -26.99 -6.85 1.78
CA SER A 219 -26.56 -5.48 1.55
C SER A 219 -25.31 -5.15 2.38
N ILE A 220 -24.16 -5.18 1.75
CA ILE A 220 -22.89 -4.87 2.41
C ILE A 220 -22.37 -3.52 1.97
N THR A 221 -21.78 -2.77 2.89
CA THR A 221 -21.23 -1.45 2.61
C THR A 221 -19.80 -1.39 3.11
N VAL A 222 -18.91 -0.89 2.26
CA VAL A 222 -17.50 -0.64 2.58
C VAL A 222 -17.17 0.81 2.23
N ARG A 223 -16.03 1.30 2.71
CA ARG A 223 -15.48 2.57 2.24
C ARG A 223 -14.15 2.33 1.55
N THR A 224 -14.01 2.82 0.34
CA THR A 224 -12.79 2.73 -0.47
C THR A 224 -12.10 4.08 -0.48
N HIS A 225 -10.79 4.08 -0.23
CA HIS A 225 -9.94 5.25 -0.22
C HIS A 225 -9.03 5.22 -1.44
N HIS A 226 -8.90 6.34 -2.14
CA HIS A 226 -8.07 6.51 -3.32
C HIS A 226 -7.05 7.63 -3.09
N SER A 227 -5.79 7.34 -3.37
CA SER A 227 -4.70 8.32 -3.30
C SER A 227 -4.10 8.51 -4.69
N PHE A 228 -4.10 9.75 -5.18
CA PHE A 228 -3.31 10.18 -6.34
C PHE A 228 -2.07 10.90 -5.83
N VAL A 229 -0.91 10.28 -5.98
CA VAL A 229 0.34 10.70 -5.34
C VAL A 229 1.33 11.11 -6.41
N GLN A 230 1.98 12.26 -6.22
CA GLN A 230 3.15 12.60 -7.02
C GLN A 230 4.21 11.52 -6.83
N LEU A 231 4.76 11.04 -7.95
CA LEU A 231 5.86 10.10 -7.88
C LEU A 231 7.13 10.76 -7.29
N PRO A 232 7.96 10.02 -6.54
CA PRO A 232 9.25 10.52 -6.08
C PRO A 232 10.13 11.04 -7.23
N ASP A 233 11.06 11.93 -6.86
CA ASP A 233 12.09 12.45 -7.76
C ASP A 233 13.10 11.37 -8.19
N ASP A 234 13.99 11.75 -9.10
CA ASP A 234 15.04 10.87 -9.64
C ASP A 234 16.31 10.84 -8.76
N ASP A 235 16.30 11.47 -7.58
CA ASP A 235 17.46 11.56 -6.65
C ASP A 235 17.54 10.36 -5.68
N TYR A 236 16.77 9.30 -5.93
CA TYR A 236 16.85 8.04 -5.20
C TYR A 236 17.76 7.05 -5.91
N GLU A 237 18.72 6.48 -5.18
CA GLU A 237 19.57 5.40 -5.68
C GLU A 237 19.02 4.03 -5.28
N PRO A 238 18.52 3.21 -6.23
CA PRO A 238 18.13 1.83 -5.96
C PRO A 238 19.33 0.99 -5.56
N ARG A 239 19.13 0.07 -4.61
CA ARG A 239 20.18 -0.86 -4.17
C ARG A 239 19.96 -2.24 -4.78
N GLU A 240 21.03 -2.83 -5.34
CA GLU A 240 21.00 -4.14 -5.98
C GLU A 240 20.45 -5.20 -5.02
N PHE A 241 19.55 -6.05 -5.53
CA PHE A 241 18.99 -7.14 -4.75
C PHE A 241 19.99 -8.31 -4.61
N ASP A 242 20.22 -8.76 -3.37
CA ASP A 242 20.90 -10.02 -3.05
C ASP A 242 19.94 -10.89 -2.23
N PRO A 243 19.67 -12.15 -2.62
CA PRO A 243 18.74 -13.02 -1.91
C PRO A 243 19.17 -13.32 -0.47
N ARG A 244 20.45 -13.18 -0.11
CA ARG A 244 20.92 -13.36 1.28
C ARG A 244 20.61 -12.15 2.17
N GLY A 245 20.34 -10.99 1.57
CA GLY A 245 20.14 -9.72 2.27
C GLY A 245 18.75 -9.52 2.87
N GLY A 246 17.81 -10.44 2.63
CA GLY A 246 16.54 -10.44 3.35
C GLY A 246 15.49 -9.42 2.91
N PHE A 247 15.61 -8.80 1.73
CA PHE A 247 14.64 -7.78 1.27
C PHE A 247 13.68 -8.27 0.19
N TYR A 248 12.46 -7.73 0.17
CA TYR A 248 11.58 -7.73 -0.99
C TYR A 248 12.28 -7.09 -2.18
N ALA A 249 12.08 -7.65 -3.35
CA ALA A 249 12.63 -7.11 -4.59
C ALA A 249 11.51 -6.59 -5.49
N THR A 250 11.74 -5.43 -6.08
CA THR A 250 11.07 -5.05 -7.32
C THR A 250 11.90 -5.58 -8.49
N SER A 251 11.22 -6.15 -9.49
CA SER A 251 11.84 -6.87 -10.59
C SER A 251 11.23 -6.43 -11.91
N TYR A 252 12.05 -6.20 -12.91
CA TYR A 252 11.61 -5.85 -14.27
C TYR A 252 12.58 -6.43 -15.31
N GLN A 253 12.13 -6.50 -16.57
CA GLN A 253 12.95 -6.89 -17.71
C GLN A 253 13.38 -5.65 -18.49
N ASP A 254 14.68 -5.49 -18.69
CA ASP A 254 15.25 -4.35 -19.40
C ASP A 254 15.79 -4.76 -20.77
N TYR A 255 15.01 -4.53 -21.82
CA TYR A 255 15.36 -4.92 -23.18
C TYR A 255 16.51 -4.12 -23.81
N ALA A 256 17.00 -3.07 -23.13
CA ALA A 256 18.24 -2.39 -23.51
C ALA A 256 19.50 -3.08 -22.94
N THR A 257 19.33 -4.15 -22.15
CA THR A 257 20.43 -4.89 -21.54
C THR A 257 21.31 -5.58 -22.60
N PRO A 258 22.65 -5.52 -22.48
CA PRO A 258 23.56 -6.31 -23.31
C PRO A 258 23.24 -7.80 -23.33
N ILE A 259 23.49 -8.48 -24.46
CA ILE A 259 23.09 -9.89 -24.67
C ILE A 259 23.76 -10.85 -23.69
N ASP A 260 24.95 -10.51 -23.17
CA ASP A 260 25.72 -11.30 -22.22
C ASP A 260 25.36 -11.02 -20.75
N GLU A 261 24.42 -10.11 -20.49
CA GLU A 261 23.93 -9.78 -19.15
C GLU A 261 22.52 -10.33 -18.86
N PRO A 262 22.16 -10.51 -17.58
CA PRO A 262 20.81 -10.90 -17.21
C PRO A 262 19.77 -9.82 -17.59
N LEU A 263 18.79 -10.21 -18.39
CA LEU A 263 17.65 -9.37 -18.81
C LEU A 263 16.81 -8.88 -17.60
N VAL A 264 16.67 -9.74 -16.58
CA VAL A 264 15.90 -9.43 -15.37
C VAL A 264 16.78 -8.62 -14.43
N LYS A 265 16.34 -7.39 -14.12
CA LYS A 265 16.96 -6.50 -13.15
C LYS A 265 16.14 -6.50 -11.86
N ARG A 266 16.83 -6.41 -10.72
CA ARG A 266 16.19 -6.42 -9.39
C ARG A 266 16.88 -5.43 -8.45
N PHE A 267 16.07 -4.71 -7.68
CA PHE A 267 16.53 -3.87 -6.59
C PHE A 267 15.66 -4.12 -5.35
N ILE A 268 16.23 -3.88 -4.17
CA ILE A 268 15.51 -4.01 -2.90
C ILE A 268 14.46 -2.92 -2.75
N ASN A 269 13.36 -3.24 -2.08
CA ASN A 269 12.40 -2.25 -1.63
C ASN A 269 12.85 -1.69 -0.29
N ARG A 270 13.08 -0.38 -0.19
CA ARG A 270 13.48 0.28 1.07
C ARG A 270 12.98 1.71 1.12
N HIS A 271 12.86 2.29 2.31
CA HIS A 271 12.62 3.72 2.44
C HIS A 271 13.85 4.51 1.99
N ARG A 272 13.64 5.74 1.50
CA ARG A 272 14.73 6.70 1.32
C ARG A 272 15.27 7.09 2.70
N LEU A 273 16.56 6.89 2.89
CA LEU A 273 17.28 7.28 4.10
C LEU A 273 18.71 7.63 3.71
N GLN A 274 19.18 8.78 4.17
CA GLN A 274 20.53 9.27 3.92
C GLN A 274 21.04 9.97 5.17
N LYS A 275 22.31 9.78 5.53
CA LYS A 275 22.96 10.57 6.59
C LYS A 275 23.12 12.02 6.14
N LYS A 276 22.88 12.97 7.06
CA LYS A 276 23.28 14.37 6.88
C LYS A 276 24.78 14.51 6.61
N ASN A 277 25.60 13.66 7.24
CA ASN A 277 27.04 13.57 7.05
C ASN A 277 27.45 12.13 6.64
N PRO A 278 27.44 11.79 5.34
CA PRO A 278 27.72 10.41 4.88
C PRO A 278 29.11 9.89 5.25
N GLY A 279 30.09 10.78 5.42
CA GLY A 279 31.45 10.41 5.84
C GLY A 279 31.63 10.17 7.35
N ALA A 280 30.61 10.44 8.16
CA ALA A 280 30.67 10.22 9.60
C ALA A 280 30.25 8.79 9.96
N ALA A 281 30.94 8.19 10.93
CA ALA A 281 30.55 6.87 11.46
C ALA A 281 29.11 6.88 11.99
N VAL A 282 28.75 7.94 12.72
CA VAL A 282 27.39 8.20 13.21
C VAL A 282 26.89 9.54 12.69
N SER A 283 25.67 9.58 12.14
CA SER A 283 25.01 10.82 11.71
C SER A 283 23.50 10.73 11.86
N GLU A 284 22.86 11.86 12.14
CA GLU A 284 21.41 11.98 11.97
C GLU A 284 21.03 11.77 10.50
N ALA A 285 19.81 11.29 10.27
CA ALA A 285 19.21 11.20 8.94
C ALA A 285 18.80 12.59 8.44
N VAL A 286 18.83 12.79 7.11
CA VAL A 286 18.25 13.99 6.47
C VAL A 286 16.75 14.03 6.76
N GLU A 287 16.06 12.93 6.47
CA GLU A 287 14.66 12.69 6.84
C GLU A 287 14.57 11.36 7.61
N PRO A 288 14.06 11.34 8.85
CA PRO A 288 13.87 10.11 9.59
C PRO A 288 12.65 9.33 9.09
N ILE A 289 12.71 8.01 9.16
CA ILE A 289 11.57 7.12 8.96
C ILE A 289 10.71 7.17 10.23
N VAL A 290 9.51 7.74 10.11
CA VAL A 290 8.57 7.86 11.23
C VAL A 290 7.34 6.98 11.00
N TYR A 291 7.08 6.07 11.95
CA TYR A 291 5.87 5.27 12.04
C TYR A 291 4.90 5.85 13.08
N TYR A 292 3.61 5.78 12.76
CA TYR A 292 2.53 6.29 13.61
C TYR A 292 1.58 5.16 13.99
N LEU A 293 1.37 4.95 15.28
CA LEU A 293 0.38 4.01 15.80
C LEU A 293 -1.02 4.65 15.76
N ASP A 294 -1.99 3.92 15.22
CA ASP A 294 -3.41 4.28 15.23
C ASP A 294 -3.85 4.69 16.64
N ASN A 295 -4.32 5.94 16.77
CA ASN A 295 -4.70 6.55 18.04
C ASN A 295 -5.91 5.87 18.69
N GLY A 296 -6.68 5.06 17.95
CA GLY A 296 -7.75 4.21 18.46
C GLY A 296 -7.28 2.98 19.23
N THR A 297 -5.98 2.67 19.24
CA THR A 297 -5.43 1.51 19.97
C THR A 297 -5.60 1.69 21.48
N PRO A 298 -6.21 0.75 22.23
CA PRO A 298 -6.40 0.87 23.68
C PRO A 298 -5.16 0.47 24.48
N GLU A 299 -5.02 1.00 25.70
CA GLU A 299 -4.07 0.46 26.69
C GLU A 299 -4.57 -0.88 27.27
N PRO A 300 -3.68 -1.80 27.69
CA PRO A 300 -2.20 -1.72 27.69
C PRO A 300 -1.53 -2.08 26.35
N VAL A 301 -2.32 -2.40 25.32
CA VAL A 301 -1.81 -2.86 24.01
C VAL A 301 -1.05 -1.74 23.29
N ARG A 302 -1.53 -0.50 23.39
CA ARG A 302 -0.87 0.68 22.81
C ARG A 302 0.57 0.80 23.29
N GLY A 303 0.83 0.74 24.60
CA GLY A 303 2.19 0.76 25.14
C GLY A 303 3.07 -0.35 24.57
N ALA A 304 2.57 -1.60 24.56
CA ALA A 304 3.31 -2.74 24.02
C ALA A 304 3.65 -2.59 22.52
N LEU A 305 2.72 -2.08 21.71
CA LEU A 305 2.99 -1.85 20.28
C LEU A 305 4.05 -0.77 20.07
N LEU A 306 3.94 0.37 20.78
CA LEU A 306 4.94 1.43 20.70
C LEU A 306 6.32 0.95 21.16
N ASP A 307 6.39 0.14 22.20
CA ASP A 307 7.65 -0.42 22.72
C ASP A 307 8.32 -1.34 21.70
N GLY A 308 7.58 -2.32 21.17
CA GLY A 308 8.11 -3.27 20.20
C GLY A 308 8.51 -2.60 18.89
N ALA A 309 7.71 -1.66 18.41
CA ALA A 309 8.01 -0.90 17.20
C ALA A 309 9.36 -0.15 17.30
N LYS A 310 9.70 0.41 18.48
CA LYS A 310 10.94 1.16 18.69
C LYS A 310 12.20 0.30 18.62
N TRP A 311 12.09 -1.03 18.70
CA TRP A 311 13.25 -1.93 18.62
C TRP A 311 14.04 -1.75 17.31
N TRP A 312 13.37 -1.43 16.20
CA TRP A 312 14.06 -1.16 14.93
C TRP A 312 15.10 -0.03 15.01
N ASN A 313 14.93 0.96 15.90
CA ASN A 313 15.93 2.01 16.07
C ASN A 313 17.31 1.44 16.49
N GLN A 314 17.35 0.31 17.20
CA GLN A 314 18.60 -0.37 17.56
C GLN A 314 19.39 -0.80 16.30
N ALA A 315 18.70 -1.31 15.28
CA ALA A 315 19.33 -1.74 14.03
C ALA A 315 19.77 -0.55 13.17
N PHE A 316 18.99 0.54 13.14
CA PHE A 316 19.40 1.77 12.45
C PHE A 316 20.59 2.45 13.15
N GLU A 317 20.64 2.45 14.48
CA GLU A 317 21.80 2.92 15.24
C GLU A 317 23.06 2.10 14.93
N ALA A 318 22.93 0.78 14.82
CA ALA A 318 24.01 -0.11 14.41
C ALA A 318 24.48 0.11 12.96
N ALA A 319 23.62 0.63 12.07
CA ALA A 319 24.00 1.10 10.73
C ALA A 319 24.64 2.50 10.73
N GLY A 320 24.83 3.10 11.91
CA GLY A 320 25.48 4.40 12.10
C GLY A 320 24.54 5.58 11.94
N TYR A 321 23.23 5.37 12.10
CA TYR A 321 22.28 6.48 12.20
C TYR A 321 22.08 6.93 13.64
N LYS A 322 21.64 8.17 13.81
CA LYS A 322 21.12 8.70 15.07
C LYS A 322 19.68 9.15 14.86
N ASP A 323 18.76 8.65 15.68
CA ASP A 323 17.33 9.00 15.68
C ASP A 323 16.64 8.87 14.29
N ALA A 324 17.13 7.96 13.44
CA ALA A 324 16.63 7.79 12.07
C ALA A 324 15.33 6.99 11.98
N PHE A 325 15.01 6.18 12.99
CA PHE A 325 13.76 5.44 13.05
C PHE A 325 12.98 5.84 14.30
N GLN A 326 11.74 6.30 14.10
CA GLN A 326 10.94 6.89 15.18
C GLN A 326 9.52 6.32 15.16
N VAL A 327 8.93 6.20 16.34
CA VAL A 327 7.55 5.74 16.50
C VAL A 327 6.77 6.72 17.35
N ARG A 328 5.59 7.12 16.87
CA ARG A 328 4.71 8.11 17.50
C ARG A 328 3.27 7.61 17.50
N VAL A 329 2.38 8.30 18.21
CA VAL A 329 0.93 8.12 18.04
C VAL A 329 0.48 8.99 16.87
N LEU A 330 -0.41 8.47 16.03
CA LEU A 330 -1.00 9.21 14.93
C LEU A 330 -1.75 10.45 15.48
N PRO A 331 -1.58 11.66 14.91
CA PRO A 331 -2.35 12.82 15.31
C PRO A 331 -3.86 12.59 15.17
N ASP A 332 -4.66 13.20 16.06
CA ASP A 332 -6.11 12.94 16.12
C ASP A 332 -6.88 13.38 14.87
N ASP A 333 -6.33 14.32 14.12
CA ASP A 333 -6.89 14.85 12.87
C ASP A 333 -6.26 14.23 11.62
N ALA A 334 -5.26 13.35 11.76
CA ALA A 334 -4.63 12.68 10.63
C ALA A 334 -5.42 11.43 10.20
N HIS A 335 -5.69 11.32 8.91
CA HIS A 335 -6.32 10.12 8.35
C HIS A 335 -5.30 8.96 8.28
N PRO A 336 -5.60 7.75 8.79
CA PRO A 336 -4.63 6.65 8.82
C PRO A 336 -4.20 6.16 7.41
N LEU A 337 -5.01 6.46 6.39
CA LEU A 337 -4.74 6.11 4.99
C LEU A 337 -4.15 7.25 4.17
N ASP A 338 -3.94 8.42 4.76
CA ASP A 338 -3.13 9.47 4.13
C ASP A 338 -1.75 8.90 3.79
N ILE A 339 -1.34 9.05 2.53
CA ILE A 339 -0.12 8.43 2.02
C ILE A 339 1.14 8.94 2.73
N ARG A 340 1.10 10.14 3.30
CA ARG A 340 2.24 10.82 3.91
C ARG A 340 2.71 10.20 5.24
N TYR A 341 1.92 9.29 5.82
CA TYR A 341 2.22 8.66 7.10
C TYR A 341 2.46 7.16 6.94
N ASN A 342 3.55 6.63 7.50
CA ASN A 342 3.66 5.19 7.75
C ASN A 342 2.81 4.86 8.98
N VAL A 343 1.85 3.93 8.86
CA VAL A 343 0.84 3.71 9.91
C VAL A 343 0.79 2.25 10.36
N ILE A 344 0.76 2.08 11.68
CA ILE A 344 0.46 0.84 12.38
C ILE A 344 -1.03 0.85 12.73
N ASN A 345 -1.83 0.19 11.90
CA ASN A 345 -3.29 0.19 12.03
C ASN A 345 -3.77 -0.84 13.05
N TRP A 346 -4.67 -0.42 13.93
CA TRP A 346 -5.36 -1.33 14.85
C TRP A 346 -6.69 -1.79 14.23
N VAL A 347 -6.80 -3.09 13.93
CA VAL A 347 -7.89 -3.63 13.11
C VAL A 347 -8.75 -4.62 13.89
N HIS A 348 -10.06 -4.42 13.82
CA HIS A 348 -11.05 -5.30 14.43
C HIS A 348 -11.63 -6.30 13.43
N ARG A 349 -11.71 -7.56 13.87
CA ARG A 349 -12.31 -8.68 13.13
C ARG A 349 -13.12 -9.52 14.11
N SER A 350 -14.15 -10.20 13.63
CA SER A 350 -15.02 -11.05 14.44
C SER A 350 -14.33 -12.31 14.96
N THR A 351 -13.31 -12.79 14.24
CA THR A 351 -12.46 -13.93 14.60
C THR A 351 -11.01 -13.51 14.64
N ARG A 352 -10.16 -14.36 15.24
CA ARG A 352 -8.72 -14.15 15.19
C ARG A 352 -8.28 -14.08 13.73
N GLY A 353 -7.70 -12.93 13.37
CA GLY A 353 -7.09 -12.75 12.07
C GLY A 353 -5.59 -12.63 12.09
N TRP A 354 -5.02 -12.74 10.89
CA TRP A 354 -3.61 -12.51 10.66
C TRP A 354 -3.30 -11.01 10.80
N SER A 355 -2.12 -10.72 11.32
CA SER A 355 -1.51 -9.40 11.13
C SER A 355 -0.62 -9.47 9.90
N TYR A 356 -0.43 -8.35 9.24
CA TYR A 356 0.42 -8.26 8.06
C TYR A 356 0.92 -6.83 7.87
N GLY A 357 2.19 -6.70 7.49
CA GLY A 357 2.79 -5.48 6.96
C GLY A 357 2.76 -5.46 5.43
N GLY A 358 2.33 -4.34 4.84
CA GLY A 358 2.47 -4.07 3.41
C GLY A 358 3.01 -2.67 3.16
N SER A 359 3.55 -2.43 1.97
CA SER A 359 4.09 -1.13 1.59
C SER A 359 3.52 -0.62 0.27
N VAL A 360 3.42 0.70 0.17
CA VAL A 360 3.31 1.41 -1.11
C VAL A 360 4.72 1.74 -1.55
N THR A 361 5.05 1.41 -2.80
CA THR A 361 6.39 1.48 -3.36
C THR A 361 6.31 2.07 -4.77
N ASP A 362 7.26 2.94 -5.12
CA ASP A 362 7.46 3.32 -6.51
C ASP A 362 8.03 2.12 -7.29
N PRO A 363 7.28 1.51 -8.23
CA PRO A 363 7.75 0.34 -8.97
C PRO A 363 8.91 0.64 -9.92
N ARG A 364 9.24 1.92 -10.17
CA ARG A 364 10.36 2.33 -11.03
C ARG A 364 11.71 2.23 -10.30
N THR A 365 11.71 2.40 -8.98
CA THR A 365 12.93 2.58 -8.17
C THR A 365 13.00 1.69 -6.92
N GLY A 366 11.87 1.21 -6.41
CA GLY A 366 11.80 0.40 -5.19
C GLY A 366 11.73 1.24 -3.92
N GLU A 367 11.63 2.56 -4.06
CA GLU A 367 11.45 3.47 -2.94
C GLU A 367 10.10 3.23 -2.25
N ILE A 368 10.14 2.94 -0.94
CA ILE A 368 8.94 2.80 -0.13
C ILE A 368 8.41 4.18 0.26
N ILE A 369 7.19 4.48 -0.20
CA ILE A 369 6.47 5.72 0.04
C ILE A 369 5.69 5.65 1.35
N LYS A 370 5.05 4.50 1.63
CA LYS A 370 4.25 4.26 2.85
C LYS A 370 4.42 2.84 3.34
N GLY A 371 4.73 2.68 4.62
CA GLY A 371 4.50 1.45 5.39
C GLY A 371 3.07 1.42 5.94
N ASN A 372 2.37 0.31 5.74
CA ASN A 372 0.99 0.10 6.17
C ASN A 372 0.84 -1.25 6.85
N VAL A 373 0.91 -1.24 8.18
CA VAL A 373 0.77 -2.42 9.03
C VAL A 373 -0.69 -2.58 9.46
N LEU A 374 -1.21 -3.81 9.45
CA LEU A 374 -2.52 -4.16 10.00
C LEU A 374 -2.36 -5.15 11.15
N LEU A 375 -2.68 -4.72 12.37
CA LEU A 375 -2.60 -5.54 13.58
C LEU A 375 -3.98 -5.99 14.05
N GLY A 376 -4.14 -7.31 14.19
CA GLY A 376 -5.39 -7.92 14.60
C GLY A 376 -5.70 -7.78 16.10
N SER A 377 -6.79 -7.11 16.43
CA SER A 377 -7.14 -6.78 17.82
C SER A 377 -7.42 -7.96 18.75
N LEU A 378 -7.82 -9.11 18.21
CA LEU A 378 -8.11 -10.31 18.99
C LEU A 378 -6.85 -11.15 19.28
N ARG A 379 -5.68 -10.78 18.73
CA ARG A 379 -4.44 -11.54 18.92
C ARG A 379 -4.04 -11.61 20.40
N VAL A 380 -4.05 -10.47 21.09
CA VAL A 380 -3.70 -10.39 22.52
C VAL A 380 -4.57 -11.29 23.40
N ARG A 381 -5.87 -11.43 23.07
CA ARG A 381 -6.79 -12.30 23.81
C ARG A 381 -6.42 -13.77 23.63
N GLN A 382 -6.00 -14.16 22.43
CA GLN A 382 -5.54 -15.53 22.21
C GLN A 382 -4.23 -15.80 22.95
N ASP A 383 -3.29 -14.87 22.91
CA ASP A 383 -2.01 -15.04 23.61
C ASP A 383 -2.23 -15.14 25.13
N TYR A 384 -3.18 -14.37 25.68
CA TYR A 384 -3.65 -14.53 27.06
C TYR A 384 -4.24 -15.91 27.33
N MET A 385 -5.11 -16.42 26.43
CA MET A 385 -5.68 -17.77 26.57
C MET A 385 -4.62 -18.87 26.51
N ILE A 386 -3.54 -18.69 25.74
CA ILE A 386 -2.42 -19.63 25.72
C ILE A 386 -1.74 -19.65 27.09
N ALA A 387 -1.45 -18.47 27.67
CA ALA A 387 -0.87 -18.40 29.01
C ALA A 387 -1.80 -19.00 30.07
N GLN A 388 -3.10 -18.74 29.98
CA GLN A 388 -4.11 -19.31 30.86
C GLN A 388 -4.15 -20.84 30.78
N GLY A 389 -4.08 -21.40 29.57
CA GLY A 389 -4.01 -22.84 29.36
C GLY A 389 -2.73 -23.48 29.91
N LEU A 390 -1.60 -22.75 29.86
CA LEU A 390 -0.32 -23.21 30.41
C LEU A 390 -0.31 -23.17 31.94
N LEU A 391 -0.75 -22.06 32.54
CA LEU A 391 -0.68 -21.85 34.00
C LEU A 391 -1.82 -22.50 34.78
N ALA A 392 -2.91 -22.90 34.12
CA ALA A 392 -4.09 -23.50 34.74
C ALA A 392 -4.57 -22.79 36.02
N PRO A 393 -4.73 -21.45 36.02
CA PRO A 393 -4.92 -20.66 37.25
C PRO A 393 -6.18 -21.03 38.05
N PHE A 394 -7.14 -21.69 37.43
CA PHE A 394 -8.40 -22.11 38.05
C PHE A 394 -8.23 -23.22 39.09
N GLU A 395 -7.19 -24.06 38.98
CA GLU A 395 -6.93 -25.12 39.98
C GLU A 395 -6.49 -24.53 41.31
N GLU A 396 -5.76 -23.42 41.25
CA GLU A 396 -5.17 -22.73 42.41
C GLU A 396 -5.99 -21.51 42.87
N GLY A 397 -7.07 -21.18 42.16
CA GLY A 397 -7.90 -20.00 42.44
C GLY A 397 -7.20 -18.65 42.14
N ASN A 398 -6.20 -18.65 41.26
CA ASN A 398 -5.39 -17.48 40.91
C ASN A 398 -5.73 -16.93 39.51
N GLU A 399 -7.01 -16.64 39.26
CA GLU A 399 -7.53 -16.24 37.94
C GLU A 399 -6.95 -14.92 37.39
N ASP A 400 -6.36 -14.10 38.26
CA ASP A 400 -5.76 -12.80 37.95
C ASP A 400 -4.22 -12.85 37.84
N ASP A 401 -3.64 -14.02 37.56
CA ASP A 401 -2.18 -14.16 37.44
C ASP A 401 -1.58 -13.19 36.39
N PRO A 402 -0.73 -12.22 36.80
CA PRO A 402 -0.21 -11.19 35.90
C PRO A 402 0.67 -11.76 34.79
N ARG A 403 1.26 -12.94 34.97
CA ARG A 403 2.10 -13.62 33.97
C ARG A 403 1.34 -13.86 32.66
N MET A 404 0.01 -14.05 32.73
CA MET A 404 -0.82 -14.22 31.54
C MET A 404 -0.86 -12.97 30.67
N LEU A 405 -1.08 -11.81 31.29
CA LEU A 405 -1.10 -10.53 30.59
C LEU A 405 0.30 -10.15 30.11
N GLU A 406 1.33 -10.38 30.94
CA GLU A 406 2.72 -10.10 30.60
C GLU A 406 3.18 -10.87 29.36
N MET A 407 2.91 -12.18 29.29
CA MET A 407 3.23 -13.00 28.11
C MET A 407 2.49 -12.51 26.86
N ALA A 408 1.20 -12.16 27.00
CA ALA A 408 0.42 -11.64 25.89
C ALA A 408 0.97 -10.30 25.37
N LEU A 409 1.38 -9.39 26.26
CA LEU A 409 1.98 -8.12 25.88
C LEU A 409 3.40 -8.28 25.32
N ALA A 410 4.17 -9.26 25.77
CA ALA A 410 5.46 -9.62 25.18
C ALA A 410 5.28 -10.07 23.72
N ARG A 411 4.25 -10.89 23.42
CA ARG A 411 3.93 -11.27 22.03
C ARG A 411 3.55 -10.06 21.18
N ILE A 412 2.78 -9.13 21.74
CA ILE A 412 2.36 -7.92 21.04
C ILE A 412 3.56 -7.03 20.67
N ARG A 413 4.57 -6.91 21.55
CA ARG A 413 5.84 -6.21 21.23
C ARG A 413 6.54 -6.86 20.03
N GLN A 414 6.77 -8.17 20.10
CA GLN A 414 7.42 -8.91 19.02
C GLN A 414 6.65 -8.81 17.71
N LEU A 415 5.32 -8.92 17.75
CA LEU A 415 4.48 -8.81 16.56
C LEU A 415 4.57 -7.42 15.94
N SER A 416 4.58 -6.35 16.75
CA SER A 416 4.74 -5.01 16.21
C SER A 416 6.06 -4.83 15.47
N ALA A 417 7.16 -5.36 16.02
CA ALA A 417 8.46 -5.31 15.36
C ALA A 417 8.45 -6.11 14.06
N HIS A 418 7.91 -7.34 14.08
CA HIS A 418 7.80 -8.22 12.92
C HIS A 418 7.08 -7.55 11.74
N GLU A 419 5.88 -7.02 11.98
CA GLU A 419 5.07 -6.47 10.88
C GLU A 419 5.66 -5.17 10.31
N ILE A 420 6.34 -4.36 11.14
CA ILE A 420 7.10 -3.20 10.66
C ILE A 420 8.30 -3.64 9.82
N GLY A 421 8.94 -4.76 10.12
CA GLY A 421 10.02 -5.30 9.30
C GLY A 421 9.59 -5.51 7.85
N HIS A 422 8.41 -6.07 7.63
CA HIS A 422 7.84 -6.19 6.29
C HIS A 422 7.66 -4.84 5.60
N THR A 423 7.23 -3.82 6.34
CA THR A 423 7.02 -2.48 5.77
C THR A 423 8.32 -1.70 5.56
N LEU A 424 9.40 -2.08 6.22
CA LEU A 424 10.77 -1.63 5.93
C LEU A 424 11.37 -2.33 4.70
N GLY A 425 10.66 -3.31 4.14
CA GLY A 425 11.06 -4.07 2.95
C GLY A 425 11.62 -5.45 3.24
N ILE A 426 11.52 -5.99 4.46
CA ILE A 426 12.23 -7.20 4.90
C ILE A 426 11.33 -8.45 4.80
N PHE A 427 11.87 -9.55 4.28
CA PHE A 427 11.25 -10.88 4.24
C PHE A 427 11.33 -11.60 5.59
N HIS A 428 10.56 -12.68 5.73
CA HIS A 428 10.70 -13.57 6.88
C HIS A 428 12.10 -14.20 6.95
N ASN A 429 12.55 -14.45 8.17
CA ASN A 429 13.70 -15.30 8.46
C ASN A 429 13.29 -16.44 9.39
N PHE A 430 12.84 -17.56 8.80
CA PHE A 430 12.40 -18.74 9.55
C PHE A 430 13.54 -19.49 10.24
N ALA A 431 14.80 -19.14 9.95
CA ALA A 431 15.93 -19.79 10.59
C ALA A 431 16.10 -19.37 12.07
N ALA A 432 15.51 -18.24 12.47
CA ALA A 432 15.69 -17.70 13.83
C ALA A 432 15.17 -18.65 14.92
N SER A 433 14.09 -19.41 14.65
CA SER A 433 13.53 -20.41 15.57
C SER A 433 14.53 -21.50 15.97
N VAL A 434 15.53 -21.79 15.12
CA VAL A 434 16.58 -22.78 15.40
C VAL A 434 17.98 -22.15 15.51
N ASN A 435 18.04 -20.82 15.47
CA ASN A 435 19.27 -20.05 15.52
C ASN A 435 19.07 -18.85 16.45
N GLY A 436 19.04 -19.13 17.75
CA GLY A 436 19.16 -18.12 18.81
C GLY A 436 18.02 -17.10 18.95
N ARG A 437 16.92 -17.21 18.17
CA ARG A 437 15.92 -16.12 18.02
C ARG A 437 16.54 -14.83 17.49
N GLU A 438 17.57 -14.95 16.64
CA GLU A 438 18.38 -13.84 16.11
C GLU A 438 17.66 -12.90 15.14
N SER A 439 16.34 -13.00 15.00
CA SER A 439 15.54 -12.12 14.16
C SER A 439 14.09 -12.02 14.65
N VAL A 440 13.53 -10.82 14.62
CA VAL A 440 12.09 -10.60 14.82
C VAL A 440 11.27 -11.07 13.62
N MET A 441 11.89 -11.34 12.47
CA MET A 441 11.25 -11.74 11.21
C MET A 441 10.84 -13.22 11.15
N ASP A 442 10.81 -13.91 12.29
CA ASP A 442 10.24 -15.24 12.43
C ASP A 442 8.88 -15.20 13.17
N TYR A 443 8.16 -16.33 13.17
CA TYR A 443 6.95 -16.56 13.95
C TYR A 443 7.19 -17.57 15.08
N PRO A 444 7.85 -17.17 16.17
CA PRO A 444 8.11 -18.08 17.28
C PRO A 444 6.81 -18.42 18.02
N HIS A 445 6.68 -19.68 18.41
CA HIS A 445 5.78 -20.10 19.50
C HIS A 445 6.33 -19.58 20.84
N PRO A 446 5.49 -19.39 21.88
CA PRO A 446 6.00 -18.99 23.19
C PRO A 446 6.97 -20.05 23.71
N LYS A 447 8.17 -19.62 24.10
CA LYS A 447 9.11 -20.49 24.82
C LYS A 447 8.62 -20.65 26.26
N VAL A 448 8.62 -21.88 26.77
CA VAL A 448 8.20 -22.16 28.14
C VAL A 448 9.30 -22.97 28.81
N ASP A 449 9.86 -22.40 29.87
CA ASP A 449 10.86 -23.09 30.69
C ASP A 449 10.20 -23.76 31.90
N ILE A 450 10.89 -24.72 32.51
CA ILE A 450 10.48 -25.35 33.77
C ILE A 450 11.53 -25.04 34.82
N LYS A 451 11.15 -24.28 35.85
CA LYS A 451 12.02 -23.92 36.98
C LYS A 451 11.41 -24.43 38.27
N ASN A 452 12.16 -25.25 39.01
CA ASN A 452 11.70 -25.85 40.28
C ASN A 452 10.39 -26.64 40.18
N GLY A 453 10.09 -27.21 39.00
CA GLY A 453 8.85 -27.95 38.75
C GLY A 453 7.66 -27.08 38.33
N GLU A 454 7.83 -25.77 38.24
CA GLU A 454 6.80 -24.82 37.79
C GLU A 454 7.12 -24.28 36.38
N LEU A 455 6.08 -23.93 35.62
CA LEU A 455 6.23 -23.28 34.33
C LEU A 455 6.67 -21.82 34.52
N ASP A 456 7.66 -21.41 33.73
CA ASP A 456 8.16 -20.05 33.66
C ASP A 456 7.93 -19.47 32.26
N LEU A 457 7.18 -18.36 32.21
CA LEU A 457 6.81 -17.63 30.99
C LEU A 457 7.61 -16.33 30.82
N SER A 458 8.56 -16.03 31.70
CA SER A 458 9.30 -14.76 31.71
C SER A 458 10.19 -14.54 30.46
N ASP A 459 10.56 -15.61 29.76
CA ASP A 459 11.35 -15.59 28.51
C ASP A 459 10.54 -16.18 27.32
N ALA A 460 9.21 -16.01 27.34
CA ALA A 460 8.35 -16.57 26.31
C ALA A 460 8.59 -15.98 24.91
N TYR A 461 8.98 -14.71 24.84
CA TYR A 461 9.34 -14.01 23.61
C TYR A 461 10.59 -13.18 23.86
N ASP A 462 11.41 -13.02 22.83
CA ASP A 462 12.62 -12.22 22.92
C ASP A 462 12.32 -10.72 23.03
N VAL A 463 13.31 -9.95 23.49
CA VAL A 463 13.21 -8.51 23.72
C VAL A 463 14.27 -7.77 22.91
N GLY A 464 13.82 -6.88 22.03
CA GLY A 464 14.70 -6.10 21.17
C GLY A 464 14.76 -6.62 19.75
N ILE A 465 15.65 -6.03 18.97
CA ILE A 465 15.95 -6.46 17.60
C ILE A 465 17.03 -7.55 17.63
N GLY A 466 16.96 -8.53 16.72
CA GLY A 466 17.96 -9.60 16.65
C GLY A 466 19.19 -9.25 15.81
N ASP A 467 20.29 -9.99 15.97
CA ASP A 467 21.55 -9.70 15.27
C ASP A 467 21.42 -9.82 13.74
N TRP A 468 20.58 -10.74 13.25
CA TRP A 468 20.32 -10.85 11.82
C TRP A 468 19.54 -9.64 11.27
N ASP A 469 18.61 -9.08 12.05
CA ASP A 469 17.89 -7.87 11.65
C ASP A 469 18.84 -6.67 11.53
N VAL A 470 19.84 -6.59 12.42
CA VAL A 470 20.91 -5.58 12.35
C VAL A 470 21.71 -5.73 11.05
N VAL A 471 22.10 -6.96 10.69
CA VAL A 471 22.79 -7.25 9.43
C VAL A 471 21.95 -6.81 8.23
N THR A 472 20.67 -7.16 8.24
CA THR A 472 19.71 -6.81 7.18
C THR A 472 19.57 -5.29 7.05
N ILE A 473 19.42 -4.55 8.15
CA ILE A 473 19.36 -3.08 8.09
C ILE A 473 20.68 -2.47 7.61
N LYS A 474 21.84 -3.02 8.00
CA LYS A 474 23.13 -2.57 7.44
C LYS A 474 23.18 -2.80 5.93
N PHE A 475 22.81 -4.00 5.47
CA PHE A 475 22.73 -4.29 4.04
C PHE A 475 21.76 -3.35 3.31
N GLY A 476 20.62 -3.01 3.90
CA GLY A 476 19.61 -2.17 3.26
C GLY A 476 19.87 -0.67 3.33
N TYR A 477 20.48 -0.16 4.40
CA TYR A 477 20.45 1.27 4.74
C TYR A 477 21.82 1.88 5.09
N GLN A 478 22.88 1.07 5.23
CA GLN A 478 24.20 1.63 5.52
C GLN A 478 24.72 2.47 4.34
N ASP A 479 25.15 3.69 4.67
CA ASP A 479 25.89 4.58 3.76
C ASP A 479 27.37 4.18 3.71
N PHE A 480 27.96 4.28 2.52
CA PHE A 480 29.38 4.03 2.29
C PHE A 480 30.10 5.32 1.91
N PRO A 481 31.30 5.60 2.47
CA PRO A 481 32.12 6.73 2.05
C PRO A 481 32.47 6.67 0.56
N SER A 482 32.69 7.84 -0.04
CA SER A 482 33.13 7.94 -1.44
C SER A 482 34.42 7.12 -1.68
N GLY A 483 34.45 6.38 -2.80
CA GLY A 483 35.56 5.52 -3.18
C GLY A 483 35.48 4.09 -2.65
N ILE A 484 34.49 3.75 -1.81
CA ILE A 484 34.18 2.37 -1.46
C ILE A 484 33.33 1.73 -2.56
N ASN A 485 33.71 0.53 -2.98
CA ASN A 485 32.87 -0.29 -3.85
C ASN A 485 31.70 -0.84 -3.04
N GLU A 486 30.50 -0.29 -3.26
CA GLU A 486 29.28 -0.68 -2.54
C GLU A 486 29.00 -2.18 -2.64
N LYS A 487 29.17 -2.79 -3.82
CA LYS A 487 28.90 -4.21 -4.04
C LYS A 487 29.80 -5.10 -3.19
N GLU A 488 31.10 -4.79 -3.13
CA GLU A 488 32.05 -5.52 -2.30
C GLU A 488 31.75 -5.32 -0.81
N ALA A 489 31.41 -4.10 -0.40
CA ALA A 489 31.09 -3.79 0.99
C ALA A 489 29.80 -4.49 1.46
N LEU A 490 28.76 -4.52 0.63
CA LEU A 490 27.52 -5.25 0.89
C LEU A 490 27.76 -6.76 0.95
N ASN A 491 28.53 -7.32 0.02
CA ASN A 491 28.87 -8.75 0.05
C ASN A 491 29.63 -9.10 1.34
N LYS A 492 30.55 -8.24 1.77
CA LYS A 492 31.30 -8.43 3.02
C LYS A 492 30.38 -8.47 4.25
N ILE A 493 29.38 -7.59 4.34
CA ILE A 493 28.38 -7.62 5.43
C ILE A 493 27.71 -9.00 5.51
N LEU A 494 27.31 -9.55 4.36
CA LEU A 494 26.63 -10.84 4.28
C LEU A 494 27.57 -12.02 4.57
N GLU A 495 28.83 -11.96 4.13
CA GLU A 495 29.84 -12.99 4.41
C GLU A 495 30.22 -13.01 5.89
N GLU A 496 30.41 -11.86 6.53
CA GLU A 496 30.69 -11.76 7.96
C GLU A 496 29.53 -12.34 8.77
N ALA A 497 28.28 -11.97 8.45
CA ALA A 497 27.10 -12.54 9.10
C ALA A 497 27.05 -14.07 8.99
N HIS A 498 27.39 -14.62 7.82
CA HIS A 498 27.45 -16.07 7.64
C HIS A 498 28.55 -16.72 8.48
N LEU A 499 29.74 -16.11 8.55
CA LEU A 499 30.87 -16.59 9.35
C LEU A 499 30.58 -16.55 10.86
N ASP A 500 29.81 -15.55 11.30
CA ASP A 500 29.33 -15.41 12.67
C ASP A 500 28.21 -16.40 13.02
N GLY A 501 27.76 -17.20 12.04
CA GLY A 501 26.78 -18.27 12.25
C GLY A 501 25.32 -17.84 12.10
N LEU A 502 25.07 -16.59 11.68
CA LEU A 502 23.72 -16.13 11.37
C LEU A 502 23.18 -16.87 10.14
N LYS A 503 21.91 -17.28 10.22
CA LYS A 503 21.23 -18.06 9.17
C LYS A 503 20.05 -17.29 8.66
N TYR A 504 19.76 -17.49 7.38
CA TYR A 504 18.61 -16.91 6.71
C TYR A 504 17.86 -17.97 5.92
N ILE A 505 16.55 -18.10 6.16
CA ILE A 505 15.64 -18.93 5.38
C ILE A 505 14.39 -18.11 5.09
N SER A 506 14.14 -17.84 3.81
CA SER A 506 12.99 -17.06 3.35
C SER A 506 11.75 -17.94 3.13
N ASP A 507 10.62 -17.32 2.78
CA ASP A 507 9.41 -18.04 2.36
C ASP A 507 9.63 -18.95 1.15
N SER A 508 10.41 -18.52 0.16
CA SER A 508 10.66 -19.33 -1.04
C SER A 508 11.49 -20.57 -0.74
N ASP A 509 12.24 -20.57 0.36
CA ASP A 509 13.08 -21.69 0.79
C ASP A 509 12.29 -22.62 1.73
N ALA A 510 11.50 -22.07 2.65
CA ALA A 510 10.80 -22.83 3.69
C ALA A 510 9.46 -23.44 3.25
N ARG A 511 8.73 -22.80 2.32
CA ARG A 511 7.37 -23.22 1.96
C ARG A 511 7.25 -24.33 0.91
N PRO A 512 8.20 -24.55 -0.02
CA PRO A 512 8.13 -25.71 -0.92
C PRO A 512 8.10 -27.02 -0.14
N GLN A 513 7.37 -28.03 -0.65
CA GLN A 513 7.18 -29.32 0.03
C GLN A 513 8.51 -30.07 0.32
N GLY A 514 9.61 -29.71 -0.35
CA GLY A 514 10.95 -30.27 -0.14
C GLY A 514 11.94 -29.34 0.60
N GLY A 515 11.46 -28.27 1.23
CA GLY A 515 12.31 -27.27 1.91
C GLY A 515 12.72 -27.61 3.35
N ALA A 516 12.21 -28.72 3.91
CA ALA A 516 12.47 -29.17 5.28
C ALA A 516 13.57 -30.23 5.37
#